data_AF-A0A931UNT2-F1
#
_entry.id   AF-A0A931UNT2-F1
#
_cell.length_a   1.000
_cell.length_b   1.000
_cell.length_c   1.000
_cell.angle_alpha   90.00
_cell.angle_beta   90.00
_cell.angle_gamma   90.00
#
_symmetry.space_group_name_H-M   'P 1'
#
loop_
_entity.id
_entity.type
_entity.pdbx_description
1 polymer ?
#
loop_
_entity_poly.entity_id
_entity_poly.type
_entity_poly.pdbx_seq_one_letter_code
_entity_poly.pdbx_strand_id
1 'polypeptide(L)'
;MQVILATDCGSTTTKAILIERQPEGYRQTHRGEAPTTVEAPFEDVTRGVLNAVQELEELSGRKILDGEEIMTPARGGQGVDLYVSTSSAGGGLQMMVAGVVKEMTAESAARCALGAGAIVMDVLASNDGRLPHEKIERIRMLRPDMI
;
A
#
# COMPACT_ATOMS: atom_id res chain seq x y z
N MET A 1 -10.80 -18.45 -13.50
CA MET A 1 -9.60 -17.69 -13.10
C MET A 1 -8.37 -18.45 -13.54
N GLN A 2 -7.64 -17.89 -14.49
CA GLN A 2 -6.44 -18.42 -15.12
C GLN A 2 -5.31 -17.39 -15.11
N VAL A 3 -5.62 -16.09 -15.01
CA VAL A 3 -4.63 -15.00 -15.09
C VAL A 3 -4.83 -14.03 -13.94
N ILE A 4 -3.76 -13.79 -13.17
CA ILE A 4 -3.73 -12.87 -12.03
C ILE A 4 -2.68 -11.80 -12.31
N LEU A 5 -3.07 -10.54 -12.15
CA LEU A 5 -2.12 -9.44 -12.05
C LEU A 5 -1.92 -9.13 -10.57
N ALA A 6 -0.67 -9.13 -10.12
CA ALA A 6 -0.31 -8.61 -8.82
C ALA A 6 0.65 -7.45 -8.98
N THR A 7 0.44 -6.38 -8.22
CA THR A 7 1.33 -5.23 -8.18
C THR A 7 1.86 -5.01 -6.77
N ASP A 8 3.13 -4.63 -6.66
CA ASP A 8 3.76 -4.31 -5.40
C ASP A 8 4.40 -2.92 -5.51
N CYS A 9 3.83 -1.95 -4.80
CA CYS A 9 4.29 -0.58 -4.77
C CYS A 9 5.31 -0.42 -3.62
N GLY A 10 6.59 -0.60 -3.92
CA GLY A 10 7.68 -0.33 -2.98
C GLY A 10 7.98 1.16 -2.86
N SER A 11 8.86 1.56 -1.93
CA SER A 11 9.27 2.97 -1.76
C SER A 11 10.05 3.54 -2.96
N THR A 12 10.72 2.69 -3.73
CA THR A 12 11.54 3.12 -4.89
C THR A 12 11.00 2.58 -6.22
N THR A 13 10.46 1.36 -6.22
CA THR A 13 10.04 0.69 -7.45
C THR A 13 8.69 0.02 -7.26
N THR A 14 7.79 0.23 -8.20
CA THR A 14 6.55 -0.52 -8.35
C THR A 14 6.81 -1.70 -9.28
N LYS A 15 6.38 -2.89 -8.88
CA LYS A 15 6.53 -4.12 -9.66
C LYS A 15 5.15 -4.61 -10.07
N ALA A 16 5.03 -5.10 -11.29
CA ALA A 16 3.85 -5.80 -11.78
C ALA A 16 4.26 -7.22 -12.17
N ILE A 17 3.55 -8.23 -11.70
CA ILE A 17 3.78 -9.62 -12.05
C ILE A 17 2.52 -10.26 -12.62
N LEU A 18 2.71 -11.09 -13.64
CA LEU A 18 1.65 -11.91 -14.21
C LEU A 18 1.79 -13.33 -13.66
N ILE A 19 0.71 -13.83 -13.06
CA ILE A 19 0.64 -15.21 -12.56
C ILE A 19 -0.42 -15.94 -13.37
N GLU A 20 -0.01 -16.99 -14.07
CA GLU A 20 -0.86 -17.74 -14.98
C GLU A 20 -0.98 -19.20 -14.57
N ARG A 21 -2.14 -19.79 -14.79
CA ARG A 21 -2.40 -21.21 -14.54
C ARG A 21 -1.81 -22.04 -15.67
N GLN A 22 -0.75 -22.77 -15.36
CA GLN A 22 -0.13 -23.79 -16.20
C GLN A 22 -0.66 -25.19 -15.83
N PRO A 23 -0.34 -26.26 -16.60
CA PRO A 23 -0.78 -27.62 -16.29
C PRO A 23 -0.41 -28.09 -14.87
N GLU A 24 0.73 -27.63 -14.36
CA GLU A 24 1.27 -28.03 -13.05
C GLU A 24 0.86 -27.09 -11.90
N GLY A 25 0.07 -26.05 -12.19
CA GLY A 25 -0.38 -25.06 -11.22
C GLY A 25 -0.10 -23.62 -11.64
N TYR A 26 -0.24 -22.69 -10.70
CA TYR A 26 0.05 -21.27 -10.94
C TYR A 26 1.55 -21.01 -10.96
N ARG A 27 2.02 -20.26 -11.97
CA ARG A 27 3.39 -19.81 -12.10
C ARG A 27 3.43 -18.33 -12.41
N GLN A 28 4.39 -17.61 -11.83
CA GLN A 28 4.76 -16.29 -12.32
C GLN A 28 5.40 -16.45 -13.70
N THR A 29 4.83 -15.82 -14.72
CA THR A 29 5.30 -15.96 -16.12
C THR A 29 6.09 -14.74 -16.57
N HIS A 30 5.64 -13.54 -16.21
CA HIS A 30 6.25 -12.28 -16.62
C HIS A 30 6.31 -11.29 -15.45
N ARG A 31 7.22 -10.33 -15.54
CA ARG A 31 7.40 -9.25 -14.57
C ARG A 31 7.78 -7.96 -15.29
N GLY A 32 7.10 -6.87 -14.97
CA GLY A 32 7.48 -5.49 -15.29
C GLY A 32 7.74 -4.70 -14.01
N GLU A 33 8.43 -3.57 -14.13
CA GLU A 33 8.75 -2.66 -13.06
C GLU A 33 8.90 -1.22 -13.54
N ALA A 34 8.52 -0.27 -12.68
CA ALA A 34 8.67 1.15 -12.95
C ALA A 34 9.03 1.89 -11.65
N PRO A 35 9.65 3.07 -11.72
CA PRO A 35 9.83 3.92 -10.55
C PRO A 35 8.49 4.18 -9.84
N THR A 36 8.49 4.08 -8.50
CA THR A 36 7.32 4.43 -7.71
C THR A 36 7.10 5.94 -7.74
N THR A 37 5.84 6.37 -7.83
CA THR A 37 5.42 7.77 -7.97
C THR A 37 4.70 8.29 -6.73
N VAL A 38 5.08 7.81 -5.53
CA VAL A 38 4.48 8.20 -4.24
C VAL A 38 4.90 9.60 -3.80
N GLU A 39 6.09 10.04 -4.19
CA GLU A 39 6.65 11.35 -3.85
C GLU A 39 6.31 12.41 -4.91
N ALA A 40 6.54 13.67 -4.56
CA ALA A 40 6.52 14.77 -5.52
C ALA A 40 7.48 14.48 -6.71
N PRO A 41 7.13 14.91 -7.95
CA PRO A 41 6.03 15.79 -8.32
C PRO A 41 4.70 15.09 -8.62
N PHE A 42 4.64 13.75 -8.53
CA PHE A 42 3.47 12.99 -8.96
C PHE A 42 2.46 12.79 -7.83
N GLU A 43 2.93 12.46 -6.63
CA GLU A 43 2.10 12.21 -5.44
C GLU A 43 0.92 11.24 -5.71
N ASP A 44 1.12 10.29 -6.63
CA ASP A 44 0.10 9.37 -7.12
C ASP A 44 0.74 8.03 -7.49
N VAL A 45 0.62 7.05 -6.60
CA VAL A 45 1.16 5.70 -6.79
C VAL A 45 0.55 4.94 -7.97
N THR A 46 -0.65 5.33 -8.42
CA THR A 46 -1.32 4.65 -9.53
C THR A 46 -0.55 4.85 -10.84
N ARG A 47 0.16 5.97 -10.99
CA ARG A 47 1.03 6.22 -12.16
C ARG A 47 2.16 5.20 -12.25
N GLY A 48 2.84 4.91 -11.14
CA GLY A 48 3.87 3.88 -11.07
C GLY A 48 3.31 2.48 -11.33
N VAL A 49 2.09 2.20 -10.87
CA VAL A 49 1.38 0.95 -11.19
C VAL A 49 1.13 0.83 -12.69
N LEU A 50 0.53 1.85 -13.32
CA LEU A 50 0.22 1.83 -14.75
C LEU A 50 1.48 1.67 -15.58
N ASN A 51 2.56 2.37 -15.24
CA ASN A 51 3.84 2.24 -15.92
C ASN A 51 4.43 0.82 -15.80
N ALA A 52 4.37 0.21 -14.61
CA ALA A 52 4.87 -1.15 -14.40
C ALA A 52 4.00 -2.20 -15.14
N VAL A 53 2.69 -1.98 -15.21
CA VAL A 53 1.78 -2.84 -15.97
C VAL A 53 1.98 -2.67 -17.47
N GLN A 54 2.26 -1.46 -17.96
CA GLN A 54 2.56 -1.23 -19.36
C GLN A 54 3.83 -1.97 -19.81
N GLU A 55 4.90 -1.94 -19.02
CA GLU A 55 6.10 -2.75 -19.32
C GLU A 55 5.78 -4.26 -19.29
N LEU A 56 4.93 -4.70 -18.36
CA LEU A 56 4.47 -6.09 -18.30
C LEU A 56 3.65 -6.49 -19.55
N GLU A 57 2.82 -5.60 -20.09
CA GLU A 57 2.10 -5.82 -21.35
C GLU A 57 3.07 -6.03 -22.52
N GLU A 58 4.09 -5.18 -22.62
CA GLU A 58 5.13 -5.27 -23.67
C GLU A 58 5.89 -6.58 -23.59
N LEU A 59 6.28 -7.02 -22.39
CA LEU A 59 7.03 -8.24 -22.16
C LEU A 59 6.20 -9.52 -22.36
N SER A 60 4.92 -9.49 -21.99
CA SER A 60 4.04 -10.67 -22.07
C SER A 60 3.30 -10.79 -23.39
N GLY A 61 3.19 -9.71 -24.16
CA GLY A 61 2.37 -9.63 -25.37
C GLY A 61 0.85 -9.70 -25.10
N ARG A 62 0.44 -9.68 -23.82
CA ARG A 62 -0.97 -9.64 -23.40
C ARG A 62 -1.38 -8.18 -23.23
N LYS A 63 -2.52 -7.80 -23.81
CA LYS A 63 -3.12 -6.48 -23.55
C LYS A 63 -3.88 -6.50 -22.23
N ILE A 64 -3.39 -5.82 -21.22
CA ILE A 64 -3.91 -5.71 -19.85
C ILE A 64 -4.65 -4.39 -19.63
N LEU A 65 -4.22 -3.29 -20.24
CA LEU A 65 -4.77 -1.96 -20.01
C LEU A 65 -5.70 -1.50 -21.16
N ASP A 66 -6.79 -0.83 -20.78
CA ASP A 66 -7.61 0.00 -21.67
C ASP A 66 -7.57 1.45 -21.16
N GLY A 67 -6.67 2.25 -21.73
CA GLY A 67 -6.31 3.55 -21.15
C GLY A 67 -5.63 3.38 -19.79
N GLU A 68 -6.26 3.89 -18.74
CA GLU A 68 -5.78 3.78 -17.35
C GLU A 68 -6.51 2.68 -16.55
N GLU A 69 -7.39 1.89 -17.19
CA GLU A 69 -8.15 0.83 -16.52
C GLU A 69 -7.58 -0.56 -16.82
N ILE A 70 -7.56 -1.43 -15.80
CA ILE A 70 -7.19 -2.84 -15.95
C ILE A 70 -8.39 -3.62 -16.50
N MET A 71 -8.21 -4.20 -17.69
CA MET A 71 -9.24 -4.97 -18.38
C MET A 71 -9.57 -6.26 -17.61
N THR A 72 -10.84 -6.46 -17.27
CA THR A 72 -11.34 -7.69 -16.64
C THR A 72 -12.71 -8.09 -17.24
N PRO A 73 -13.06 -9.40 -17.30
CA PRO A 73 -12.22 -10.57 -17.03
C PRO A 73 -11.24 -10.87 -18.18
N ALA A 74 -10.37 -11.87 -18.00
CA ALA A 74 -9.46 -12.28 -19.07
C ALA A 74 -10.22 -12.92 -20.25
N ARG A 75 -9.91 -12.50 -21.47
CA ARG A 75 -10.45 -13.05 -22.73
C ARG A 75 -9.32 -13.23 -23.75
N GLY A 76 -8.96 -14.47 -24.05
CA GLY A 76 -7.84 -14.78 -24.94
C GLY A 76 -6.55 -14.11 -24.43
N GLY A 77 -5.86 -13.37 -25.30
CA GLY A 77 -4.67 -12.59 -24.96
C GLY A 77 -4.94 -11.21 -24.36
N GLN A 78 -6.13 -10.95 -23.81
CA GLN A 78 -6.50 -9.66 -23.23
C GLN A 78 -7.07 -9.77 -21.81
N GLY A 79 -6.82 -8.77 -20.97
CA GLY A 79 -7.31 -8.63 -19.60
C GLY A 79 -6.76 -9.62 -18.57
N VAL A 80 -7.24 -9.53 -17.34
CA VAL A 80 -6.91 -10.45 -16.23
C VAL A 80 -8.18 -10.85 -15.48
N ASP A 81 -8.14 -11.96 -14.75
CA ASP A 81 -9.29 -12.44 -13.97
C ASP A 81 -9.33 -11.90 -12.55
N LEU A 82 -8.16 -11.53 -12.01
CA LEU A 82 -8.03 -10.90 -10.71
C LEU A 82 -6.87 -9.92 -10.74
N TYR A 83 -7.10 -8.76 -10.14
CA TYR A 83 -6.06 -7.79 -9.84
C TYR A 83 -5.91 -7.65 -8.33
N VAL A 84 -4.68 -7.73 -7.84
CA VAL A 84 -4.33 -7.47 -6.44
C VAL A 84 -3.16 -6.50 -6.37
N SER A 85 -3.09 -5.73 -5.28
CA SER A 85 -1.99 -4.81 -5.03
C SER A 85 -1.55 -4.84 -3.58
N THR A 86 -0.25 -4.72 -3.36
CA THR A 86 0.38 -4.40 -2.08
C THR A 86 1.11 -3.08 -2.20
N SER A 87 1.16 -2.32 -1.10
CA SER A 87 1.91 -1.06 -1.08
C SER A 87 2.59 -0.87 0.26
N SER A 88 3.87 -0.52 0.19
CA SER A 88 4.70 -0.04 1.29
C SER A 88 5.32 1.33 0.98
N ALA A 89 4.89 1.95 -0.14
CA ALA A 89 5.51 3.14 -0.69
C ALA A 89 5.46 4.37 0.23
N GLY A 90 4.43 4.49 1.08
CA GLY A 90 4.28 5.60 2.03
C GLY A 90 5.22 5.56 3.24
N GLY A 91 6.11 4.57 3.34
CA GLY A 91 6.97 4.39 4.51
C GLY A 91 6.23 3.78 5.70
N GLY A 92 6.79 3.97 6.90
CA GLY A 92 6.16 3.50 8.13
C GLY A 92 4.98 4.38 8.51
N LEU A 93 3.78 3.79 8.63
CA LEU A 93 2.55 4.49 8.98
C LEU A 93 2.75 5.31 10.27
N GLN A 94 2.69 6.64 10.17
CA GLN A 94 2.90 7.53 11.31
C GLN A 94 1.61 7.59 12.11
N MET A 95 1.62 6.99 13.30
CA MET A 95 0.41 6.78 14.10
C MET A 95 0.51 7.53 15.42
N MET A 96 -0.58 8.16 15.85
CA MET A 96 -0.76 8.55 17.23
C MET A 96 -1.61 7.50 17.92
N VAL A 97 -1.39 7.23 19.21
CA VAL A 97 -2.17 6.24 19.94
C VAL A 97 -2.93 6.92 21.07
N ALA A 98 -4.20 6.57 21.25
CA ALA A 98 -5.02 7.04 22.37
C ALA A 98 -5.46 5.89 23.28
N GLY A 99 -5.49 6.12 24.59
CA GLY A 99 -6.03 5.19 25.59
C GLY A 99 -6.76 5.91 26.72
N VAL A 100 -7.39 5.15 27.61
CA VAL A 100 -8.08 5.71 28.78
C VAL A 100 -7.08 5.96 29.91
N VAL A 101 -6.27 4.96 30.23
CA VAL A 101 -5.21 4.99 31.24
C VAL A 101 -3.85 4.85 30.55
N LYS A 102 -2.94 5.78 30.85
CA LYS A 102 -1.61 5.88 30.24
C LYS A 102 -0.78 4.60 30.43
N GLU A 103 -0.67 4.13 31.66
CA GLU A 103 0.15 2.97 32.07
C GLU A 103 -0.53 1.61 31.82
N MET A 104 -1.68 1.58 31.14
CA MET A 104 -2.40 0.33 30.84
C MET A 104 -2.87 0.30 29.38
N THR A 105 -3.98 0.99 29.09
CA THR A 105 -4.61 0.93 27.77
C THR A 105 -3.78 1.65 26.71
N ALA A 106 -3.21 2.81 27.04
CA ALA A 106 -2.44 3.59 26.08
C ALA A 106 -1.08 2.92 25.80
N GLU A 107 -0.41 2.43 26.84
CA GLU A 107 0.81 1.63 26.69
C GLU A 107 0.57 0.33 25.89
N SER A 108 -0.52 -0.40 26.17
CA SER A 108 -0.84 -1.62 25.41
C SER A 108 -1.14 -1.31 23.94
N ALA A 109 -1.85 -0.23 23.65
CA ALA A 109 -2.15 0.18 22.29
C ALA A 109 -0.87 0.63 21.55
N ALA A 110 0.05 1.32 22.24
CA ALA A 110 1.33 1.71 21.66
C ALA A 110 2.20 0.49 21.31
N ARG A 111 2.24 -0.52 22.19
CA ARG A 111 2.92 -1.80 21.91
C ARG A 111 2.28 -2.53 20.73
N CYS A 112 0.95 -2.50 20.60
CA CYS A 112 0.25 -3.08 19.45
C CYS A 112 0.63 -2.38 18.15
N ALA A 113 0.60 -1.03 18.12
CA ALA A 113 0.98 -0.24 16.95
C ALA A 113 2.45 -0.50 16.53
N LEU A 114 3.38 -0.50 17.48
CA LEU A 114 4.79 -0.85 17.23
C LEU A 114 4.94 -2.28 16.70
N GLY A 115 4.20 -3.24 17.27
CA GLY A 115 4.19 -4.63 16.82
C GLY A 115 3.64 -4.80 15.39
N ALA A 116 2.74 -3.92 14.97
CA ALA A 116 2.21 -3.86 13.61
C ALA A 116 3.15 -3.14 12.62
N GLY A 117 4.28 -2.59 13.08
CA GLY A 117 5.25 -1.87 12.25
C GLY A 117 4.97 -0.39 12.05
N ALA A 118 4.06 0.21 12.84
CA ALA A 118 3.78 1.64 12.80
C ALA A 118 4.88 2.48 13.49
N ILE A 119 5.01 3.73 13.07
CA ILE A 119 5.85 4.73 13.75
C ILE A 119 4.96 5.49 14.74
N VAL A 120 5.03 5.13 16.02
CA VAL A 120 4.21 5.78 17.06
C VAL A 120 4.79 7.17 17.39
N MET A 121 4.09 8.22 16.97
CA MET A 121 4.51 9.62 17.11
C MET A 121 4.31 10.17 18.52
N ASP A 122 3.20 9.82 19.17
CA ASP A 122 2.86 10.19 20.54
C ASP A 122 1.78 9.25 21.10
N VAL A 123 1.63 9.24 22.42
CA VAL A 123 0.62 8.46 23.14
C VAL A 123 -0.19 9.40 24.03
N LEU A 124 -1.49 9.50 23.76
CA LEU A 124 -2.44 10.28 24.53
C LEU A 124 -3.23 9.37 25.48
N ALA A 125 -3.53 9.87 26.68
CA ALA A 125 -4.44 9.19 27.58
C ALA A 125 -5.35 10.17 28.32
N SER A 126 -6.51 9.72 28.81
CA SER A 126 -7.39 10.60 29.59
C SER A 126 -6.70 11.15 30.85
N ASN A 127 -5.78 10.37 31.45
CA ASN A 127 -5.02 10.72 32.65
C ASN A 127 -3.54 11.13 32.39
N ASP A 128 -3.17 11.49 31.16
CA ASP A 128 -1.76 11.81 30.80
C ASP A 128 -1.23 13.16 31.31
N GLY A 129 -2.07 13.93 32.02
CA GLY A 129 -1.72 15.23 32.61
C GLY A 129 -1.82 16.43 31.66
N ARG A 130 -2.07 16.21 30.37
CA ARG A 130 -2.24 17.29 29.37
C ARG A 130 -3.69 17.80 29.38
N LEU A 131 -3.88 19.10 29.22
CA LEU A 131 -5.19 19.72 29.03
C LEU A 131 -5.75 19.37 27.63
N PRO A 132 -7.09 19.40 27.45
CA PRO A 132 -7.69 19.03 26.17
C PRO A 132 -7.17 19.83 24.96
N HIS A 133 -6.90 21.12 25.12
CA HIS A 133 -6.38 21.95 24.04
C HIS A 133 -4.94 21.59 23.66
N GLU A 134 -4.10 21.23 24.63
CA GLU A 134 -2.72 20.79 24.39
C GLU A 134 -2.70 19.47 23.60
N LYS A 135 -3.64 18.56 23.88
CA LYS A 135 -3.81 17.31 23.11
C LYS A 135 -4.19 17.60 21.66
N ILE A 136 -5.13 18.50 21.44
CA ILE A 136 -5.58 18.91 20.11
C ILE A 136 -4.43 19.59 19.35
N GLU A 137 -3.70 20.49 20.00
CA GLU A 137 -2.51 21.14 19.41
C GLU A 137 -1.46 20.11 19.02
N ARG A 138 -1.22 19.11 19.88
CA ARG A 138 -0.27 18.04 19.62
C ARG A 138 -0.63 17.23 18.37
N ILE A 139 -1.90 16.84 18.22
CA ILE A 139 -2.42 16.16 17.02
C ILE A 139 -2.18 17.04 15.78
N ARG A 140 -2.50 18.34 15.86
CA ARG A 140 -2.35 19.27 14.72
C ARG A 140 -0.90 19.53 14.33
N MET A 141 0.02 19.54 15.29
CA MET A 141 1.46 19.72 15.03
C MET A 141 2.09 18.46 14.43
N LEU A 142 1.75 17.28 14.97
CA LEU A 142 2.34 16.02 14.54
C LEU A 142 1.76 15.51 13.21
N ARG A 143 0.50 15.84 12.90
CA ARG A 143 -0.19 15.39 11.67
C ARG A 143 -0.03 13.88 11.42
N PRO A 144 -0.44 13.02 12.36
CA PRO A 144 -0.35 11.59 12.15
C PRO A 144 -1.24 11.15 10.98
N ASP A 145 -0.82 10.12 10.27
CA ASP A 145 -1.60 9.46 9.21
C ASP A 145 -2.82 8.74 9.79
N MET A 146 -2.73 8.28 11.05
CA MET A 146 -3.76 7.51 11.76
C MET A 146 -3.74 7.78 13.27
N ILE A 147 -4.91 7.69 13.94
CA ILE A 147 -5.06 7.71 15.40
C ILE A 147 -5.78 6.44 15.88
#